data_AF-A0A0A1XSL0-F1
#
_entry.id   AF-A0A0A1XSL0-F1
#
_cell.length_a   1.000
_cell.length_b   1.000
_cell.length_c   1.000
_cell.angle_alpha   90.00
_cell.angle_beta   90.00
_cell.angle_gamma   90.00
#
_symmetry.space_group_name_H-M   'P 1'
#
loop_
_entity.id
_entity.type
_entity.pdbx_description
1 polymer ?
#
loop_
_entity_poly.entity_id
_entity_poly.type
_entity_poly.pdbx_seq_one_letter_code
_entity_poly.pdbx_strand_id
1 'polypeptide(L)'
;MNAVIALCHFCEAHGPNAIFCTQTLRDTKLEELQLNQQHVENKICSACNSLGQTNGMYSKDNESGATFLSTQTAALADVQLLVKQAAVRSLSCEINSNKDGGFVFFGDSSRGHVLSHTFQVNDLQARGFYQLFSIIVLMKDKYFLLNTKPFLAEHLRKISADIQASAKKINDETKELPRQQRLSSAQILVQTPRSLVELTGEENIFAYLHSHFSWILLAGSRFLTEHVTFGNLPWLPPQSSDRPPQQRLTYNITLPMIQKYEETINDPEREEFYSLRHVKEVVRREFDTVVYCALTGIKVEII
;
A
#
# COMPACT_ATOMS: atom_id res chain seq x y z
N MET A 1 3.36 2.74 -0.51
CA MET A 1 3.95 1.51 -1.02
C MET A 1 2.95 0.95 -2.02
N ASN A 2 3.33 0.78 -3.28
CA ASN A 2 2.46 0.10 -4.24
C ASN A 2 2.74 -1.40 -4.15
N ALA A 3 1.96 -2.08 -3.31
CA ALA A 3 2.15 -3.48 -2.98
C ALA A 3 0.80 -4.15 -2.71
N VAL A 4 0.78 -5.47 -2.82
CA VAL A 4 -0.36 -6.31 -2.42
C VAL A 4 0.08 -7.17 -1.26
N ILE A 5 -0.64 -7.10 -0.15
CA ILE A 5 -0.48 -8.01 0.98
C ILE A 5 -1.60 -9.03 0.91
N ALA A 6 -1.27 -10.32 0.91
CA ALA A 6 -2.28 -11.38 0.88
C ALA A 6 -2.01 -12.46 1.94
N LEU A 7 -3.08 -12.90 2.59
CA LEU A 7 -3.09 -14.11 3.39
C LEU A 7 -3.48 -15.30 2.50
N CYS A 8 -2.62 -16.30 2.49
CA CYS A 8 -2.74 -17.53 1.74
C CYS A 8 -2.90 -18.72 2.68
N HIS A 9 -3.62 -19.74 2.23
CA HIS A 9 -3.91 -20.95 2.96
C HIS A 9 -3.71 -22.16 2.05
N PHE A 10 -3.08 -23.21 2.57
CA PHE A 10 -3.01 -24.51 1.89
C PHE A 10 -4.23 -25.35 2.29
N CYS A 11 -5.25 -25.35 1.43
CA CYS A 11 -6.43 -26.19 1.64
C CYS A 11 -6.16 -27.62 1.17
N GLU A 12 -6.46 -28.62 2.00
CA GLU A 12 -6.29 -30.04 1.60
C GLU A 12 -7.13 -30.43 0.38
N ALA A 13 -8.28 -29.77 0.17
CA ALA A 13 -9.17 -30.06 -0.96
C ALA A 13 -8.83 -29.28 -2.24
N HIS A 14 -8.38 -28.03 -2.12
CA HIS A 14 -8.20 -27.11 -3.26
C HIS A 14 -6.74 -26.72 -3.52
N GLY A 15 -5.83 -27.12 -2.63
CA GLY A 15 -4.44 -26.71 -2.65
C GLY A 15 -4.21 -25.28 -2.16
N PRO A 16 -3.06 -24.68 -2.51
CA PRO A 16 -2.67 -23.34 -2.07
C PRO A 16 -3.50 -22.26 -2.76
N ASN A 17 -4.13 -21.39 -1.97
CA ASN A 17 -4.90 -20.27 -2.50
C ASN A 17 -4.78 -19.03 -1.59
N ALA A 18 -4.95 -17.84 -2.18
CA ALA A 18 -5.12 -16.60 -1.42
C ALA A 18 -6.57 -16.51 -0.93
N ILE A 19 -6.75 -16.26 0.36
CA ILE A 19 -8.06 -16.12 1.01
C ILE A 19 -8.38 -14.68 1.39
N PHE A 20 -7.40 -13.79 1.47
CA PHE A 20 -7.63 -12.38 1.80
C PHE A 20 -6.52 -11.52 1.22
N CYS A 21 -6.86 -10.52 0.42
CA CYS A 21 -5.92 -9.65 -0.29
C CYS A 21 -6.21 -8.19 0.05
N THR A 22 -5.19 -7.40 0.37
CA THR A 22 -5.30 -5.95 0.61
C THR A 22 -4.40 -5.19 -0.36
N GLN A 23 -4.96 -4.17 -1.02
CA GLN A 23 -4.31 -3.41 -2.09
C GLN A 23 -4.50 -1.90 -1.87
N THR A 24 -3.50 -1.12 -2.28
CA THR A 24 -3.63 0.33 -2.39
C THR A 24 -4.22 0.74 -3.73
N LEU A 25 -5.31 1.49 -3.71
CA LEU A 25 -5.92 2.12 -4.88
C LEU A 25 -5.54 3.61 -4.83
N ARG A 26 -4.62 4.03 -5.70
CA ARG A 26 -4.19 5.44 -5.80
C ARG A 26 -4.93 6.18 -6.90
N ASP A 27 -5.03 5.56 -8.08
CA ASP A 27 -5.59 6.20 -9.28
C ASP A 27 -6.84 5.48 -9.81
N THR A 28 -7.15 4.28 -9.30
CA THR A 28 -8.32 3.49 -9.69
C THR A 28 -9.54 3.89 -8.88
N LYS A 29 -10.58 4.36 -9.56
CA LYS A 29 -11.88 4.61 -8.91
C LYS A 29 -12.51 3.27 -8.53
N LEU A 30 -13.07 3.20 -7.33
CA LEU A 30 -13.79 2.00 -6.85
C LEU A 30 -14.93 1.59 -7.81
N GLU A 31 -15.54 2.56 -8.48
CA GLU A 31 -16.63 2.36 -9.46
C GLU A 31 -16.16 1.65 -10.75
N GLU A 32 -14.88 1.78 -11.11
CA GLU A 32 -14.27 1.13 -12.27
C GLU A 32 -13.78 -0.28 -11.96
N LEU A 33 -13.67 -0.63 -10.67
CA LEU A 33 -13.47 -2.01 -10.27
C LEU A 33 -14.76 -2.75 -10.55
N GLN A 34 -14.81 -3.31 -11.76
CA GLN A 34 -15.64 -4.46 -12.05
C GLN A 34 -15.22 -5.56 -11.07
N LEU A 35 -15.82 -5.57 -9.88
CA LEU A 35 -16.00 -6.75 -9.04
C LEU A 35 -16.89 -7.70 -9.85
N ASN A 36 -16.38 -8.14 -11.01
CA ASN A 36 -17.09 -8.98 -11.94
C ASN A 36 -17.33 -10.27 -11.19
N GLN A 37 -18.62 -10.44 -10.91
CA GLN A 37 -19.39 -11.66 -10.78
C GLN A 37 -18.90 -12.73 -11.76
N GLN A 38 -17.71 -13.29 -11.55
CA GLN A 38 -17.46 -14.65 -11.95
C GLN A 38 -18.22 -15.49 -10.94
N HIS A 39 -19.53 -15.63 -11.18
CA HIS A 39 -20.34 -16.74 -10.71
C HIS A 39 -19.67 -18.02 -11.23
N VAL A 40 -18.61 -18.44 -10.54
CA VAL A 40 -18.22 -19.82 -10.52
C VAL A 40 -19.01 -20.38 -9.35
N GLU A 41 -20.08 -21.09 -9.66
CA GLU A 41 -20.85 -21.95 -8.73
C GLU A 41 -19.97 -23.10 -8.20
N ASN A 42 -18.73 -22.83 -7.84
CA ASN A 42 -17.91 -23.75 -7.09
C ASN A 42 -18.35 -23.61 -5.64
N LYS A 43 -18.92 -24.70 -5.09
CA LYS A 43 -19.12 -24.87 -3.65
C LYS A 43 -17.90 -24.34 -2.92
N ILE A 44 -18.04 -23.17 -2.29
CA ILE A 44 -16.92 -22.50 -1.66
C ILE A 44 -16.58 -23.31 -0.42
N CYS A 45 -15.38 -23.88 -0.40
CA CYS A 45 -14.82 -24.53 0.78
C CYS A 45 -14.91 -23.58 1.98
N SER A 46 -15.44 -24.04 3.11
CA SER A 46 -15.49 -23.26 4.35
C SER A 46 -14.11 -22.74 4.77
N ALA A 47 -13.03 -23.51 4.57
CA ALA A 47 -11.66 -23.04 4.84
C ALA A 47 -11.11 -22.04 3.81
N CYS A 48 -11.64 -22.02 2.58
CA CYS A 48 -11.20 -21.06 1.55
C CYS A 48 -12.08 -19.81 1.49
N ASN A 49 -13.25 -19.85 2.14
CA ASN A 49 -14.16 -18.71 2.23
C ASN A 49 -13.69 -17.75 3.32
N SER A 50 -13.56 -16.47 2.98
CA SER A 50 -13.24 -15.41 3.93
C SER A 50 -14.42 -14.46 4.09
N LEU A 51 -14.45 -13.39 3.30
CA LEU A 51 -15.52 -12.38 3.26
C LEU A 51 -16.65 -12.77 2.29
N GLY A 52 -16.42 -13.76 1.42
CA GLY A 52 -17.25 -14.06 0.26
C GLY A 52 -16.78 -13.33 -1.00
N GLN A 53 -17.40 -13.66 -2.13
CA GLN A 53 -16.99 -13.17 -3.46
C GLN A 53 -17.44 -11.73 -3.74
N THR A 54 -18.51 -11.26 -3.08
CA THR A 54 -19.12 -9.94 -3.34
C THR A 54 -18.75 -8.89 -2.31
N ASN A 55 -18.18 -9.29 -1.18
CA ASN A 55 -17.94 -8.40 -0.06
C ASN A 55 -16.47 -7.98 -0.04
N GLY A 56 -16.24 -6.72 0.28
CA GLY A 56 -14.92 -6.16 0.48
C GLY A 56 -14.94 -5.13 1.61
N MET A 57 -13.78 -4.88 2.18
CA MET A 57 -13.57 -3.85 3.19
C MET A 57 -12.74 -2.73 2.58
N TYR A 58 -13.09 -1.48 2.82
CA TYR A 58 -12.27 -0.36 2.37
C TYR A 58 -12.02 0.63 3.50
N SER A 59 -10.84 1.24 3.47
CA SER A 59 -10.47 2.35 4.35
C SER A 59 -9.75 3.42 3.55
N LYS A 60 -9.87 4.68 3.97
CA LYS A 60 -9.25 5.82 3.33
C LYS A 60 -8.48 6.63 4.37
N ASP A 61 -7.22 6.94 4.06
CA ASP A 61 -6.43 7.87 4.84
C ASP A 61 -6.70 9.29 4.36
N ASN A 62 -7.11 10.18 5.28
CA ASN A 62 -7.44 11.56 4.96
C ASN A 62 -6.20 12.42 4.69
N GLU A 63 -5.06 12.08 5.31
CA GLU A 63 -3.82 12.86 5.15
C GLU A 63 -3.15 12.60 3.81
N SER A 64 -2.97 11.33 3.45
CA SER A 64 -2.31 10.94 2.19
C SER A 64 -3.28 10.81 1.01
N GLY A 65 -4.59 10.80 1.27
CA GLY A 65 -5.61 10.50 0.26
C GLY A 65 -5.62 9.05 -0.23
N ALA A 66 -4.78 8.18 0.34
CA ALA A 66 -4.66 6.79 -0.08
C ALA A 66 -5.91 5.98 0.32
N THR A 67 -6.39 5.15 -0.61
CA THR A 67 -7.49 4.22 -0.35
C THR A 67 -6.96 2.78 -0.32
N PHE A 68 -7.38 2.00 0.66
CA PHE A 68 -7.02 0.59 0.82
C PHE A 68 -8.27 -0.26 0.64
N LEU A 69 -8.20 -1.27 -0.21
CA LEU A 69 -9.29 -2.22 -0.46
C LEU A 69 -8.83 -3.62 -0.10
N SER A 70 -9.62 -4.30 0.71
CA SER A 70 -9.45 -5.72 1.04
C SER A 70 -10.61 -6.56 0.52
N THR A 71 -10.29 -7.64 -0.17
CA THR A 71 -11.24 -8.57 -0.81
C THR A 71 -10.70 -9.99 -0.71
N GLN A 72 -11.53 -11.03 -0.92
CA GLN A 72 -11.07 -12.41 -0.88
C GLN A 72 -9.97 -12.67 -1.94
N THR A 73 -10.21 -12.19 -3.16
CA THR A 73 -9.25 -12.21 -4.26
C THR A 73 -8.95 -10.80 -4.72
N ALA A 74 -7.71 -10.55 -5.17
CA ALA A 74 -7.30 -9.29 -5.77
C ALA A 74 -8.35 -8.72 -6.75
N ALA A 75 -8.66 -7.43 -6.60
CA ALA A 75 -9.69 -6.75 -7.38
C ALA A 75 -9.34 -6.63 -8.88
N LEU A 76 -8.05 -6.48 -9.19
CA LEU A 76 -7.55 -6.43 -10.56
C LEU A 76 -7.18 -7.84 -11.06
N ALA A 77 -7.71 -8.23 -12.22
CA ALA A 77 -7.51 -9.58 -12.79
C ALA A 77 -6.03 -9.95 -13.00
N ASP A 78 -5.23 -9.03 -13.53
CA ASP A 78 -3.80 -9.24 -13.73
C ASP A 78 -3.08 -9.51 -12.39
N VAL A 79 -3.43 -8.73 -11.37
CA VAL A 79 -2.88 -8.86 -10.02
C VAL A 79 -3.35 -10.16 -9.37
N GLN A 80 -4.59 -10.59 -9.63
CA GLN A 80 -5.13 -11.86 -9.14
C GLN A 80 -4.32 -13.05 -9.63
N LEU A 81 -3.92 -13.06 -10.90
CA LEU A 81 -3.07 -14.11 -11.44
C LEU A 81 -1.70 -14.14 -10.75
N LEU A 82 -1.09 -12.97 -10.55
CA LEU A 82 0.21 -12.86 -9.88
C LEU A 82 0.15 -13.33 -8.42
N VAL A 83 -0.90 -12.96 -7.70
CA VAL A 83 -1.14 -13.39 -6.31
C VAL A 83 -1.38 -14.91 -6.23
N LYS A 84 -2.17 -15.48 -7.15
CA LYS A 84 -2.37 -16.94 -7.21
C LYS A 84 -1.05 -17.69 -7.43
N GLN A 85 -0.23 -17.25 -8.37
CA GLN A 85 1.08 -17.85 -8.62
C GLN A 85 2.02 -17.70 -7.43
N ALA A 86 2.01 -16.54 -6.76
CA ALA A 86 2.79 -16.30 -5.55
C ALA A 86 2.37 -17.22 -4.40
N ALA A 87 1.06 -17.44 -4.20
CA ALA A 87 0.52 -18.34 -3.19
C ALA A 87 0.97 -19.79 -3.41
N VAL A 88 0.90 -20.28 -4.66
CA VAL A 88 1.37 -21.63 -5.03
C VAL A 88 2.85 -21.80 -4.69
N ARG A 89 3.70 -20.85 -5.10
CA ARG A 89 5.13 -20.93 -4.82
C ARG A 89 5.42 -20.88 -3.33
N SER A 90 4.84 -19.92 -2.63
CA SER A 90 5.00 -19.71 -1.18
C SER A 90 4.69 -20.97 -0.37
N LEU A 91 3.58 -21.65 -0.67
CA LEU A 91 3.10 -22.77 0.13
C LEU A 91 3.56 -24.15 -0.36
N SER A 92 4.05 -24.28 -1.61
CA SER A 92 4.37 -25.59 -2.20
C SER A 92 5.80 -25.74 -2.74
N CYS A 93 6.48 -24.67 -3.11
CA CYS A 93 7.80 -24.75 -3.73
C CYS A 93 8.91 -24.20 -2.84
N GLU A 94 8.62 -23.14 -2.10
CA GLU A 94 9.60 -22.39 -1.33
C GLU A 94 9.66 -22.92 0.10
N ILE A 95 10.67 -23.75 0.37
CA ILE A 95 10.80 -24.42 1.66
C ILE A 95 11.54 -23.51 2.63
N ASN A 96 10.92 -23.29 3.78
CA ASN A 96 11.58 -22.69 4.93
C ASN A 96 11.87 -23.77 5.99
N SER A 97 13.13 -23.87 6.41
CA SER A 97 13.56 -24.85 7.42
C SER A 97 13.06 -24.54 8.83
N ASN A 98 12.65 -23.30 9.09
CA ASN A 98 12.20 -22.87 10.42
C ASN A 98 10.68 -23.05 10.59
N LYS A 99 10.28 -23.86 11.56
CA LYS A 99 8.86 -24.13 11.89
C LYS A 99 8.12 -22.89 12.41
N ASP A 100 8.83 -21.95 13.03
CA ASP A 100 8.24 -20.76 13.69
C ASP A 100 8.15 -19.51 12.80
N GLY A 101 8.15 -19.67 11.47
CA GLY A 101 7.89 -18.56 10.55
C GLY A 101 9.12 -17.79 10.10
N GLY A 102 9.78 -18.35 9.10
CA GLY A 102 10.85 -17.72 8.34
C GLY A 102 10.33 -16.93 7.15
N PHE A 103 11.17 -16.00 6.69
CA PHE A 103 10.88 -15.14 5.55
C PHE A 103 11.64 -15.63 4.33
N VAL A 104 10.89 -16.04 3.30
CA VAL A 104 11.45 -16.43 2.01
C VAL A 104 11.20 -15.32 1.00
N PHE A 105 12.25 -14.92 0.30
CA PHE A 105 12.16 -13.95 -0.79
C PHE A 105 12.31 -14.70 -2.11
N PHE A 106 11.41 -14.45 -3.04
CA PHE A 106 11.47 -15.03 -4.38
C PHE A 106 10.75 -14.13 -5.40
N GLY A 107 10.93 -14.41 -6.69
CA GLY A 107 10.23 -13.71 -7.76
C GLY A 107 11.16 -13.26 -8.89
N ASP A 108 10.57 -12.65 -9.90
CA ASP A 108 11.25 -12.23 -11.13
C ASP A 108 10.67 -10.91 -11.64
N SER A 109 11.31 -10.32 -12.65
CA SER A 109 10.92 -9.01 -13.17
C SER A 109 9.56 -9.02 -13.88
N SER A 110 9.10 -10.16 -14.40
CA SER A 110 7.83 -10.27 -15.13
C SER A 110 6.64 -10.39 -14.18
N ARG A 111 6.70 -11.32 -13.22
CA ARG A 111 5.62 -11.60 -12.25
C ARG A 111 5.70 -10.72 -11.00
N GLY A 112 6.84 -10.09 -10.76
CA GLY A 112 7.12 -9.33 -9.57
C GLY A 112 7.84 -10.15 -8.50
N HIS A 113 8.20 -9.47 -7.43
CA HIS A 113 8.95 -9.98 -6.30
C HIS A 113 8.03 -10.15 -5.10
N VAL A 114 8.25 -11.24 -4.35
CA VAL A 114 7.39 -11.68 -3.26
C VAL A 114 8.26 -11.93 -2.03
N LEU A 115 7.83 -11.35 -0.91
CA LEU A 115 8.31 -11.70 0.42
C LEU A 115 7.23 -12.52 1.11
N SER A 116 7.54 -13.77 1.43
CA SER A 116 6.62 -14.75 1.99
C SER A 116 6.98 -15.08 3.42
N HIS A 117 5.99 -15.01 4.32
CA HIS A 117 6.08 -15.44 5.71
C HIS A 117 5.13 -16.61 5.92
N THR A 118 5.66 -17.83 6.05
CA THR A 118 4.87 -19.07 6.19
C THR A 118 4.77 -19.47 7.66
N PHE A 119 3.59 -19.78 8.17
CA PHE A 119 3.41 -20.18 9.57
C PHE A 119 2.32 -21.26 9.71
N GLN A 120 2.42 -22.06 10.77
CA GLN A 120 1.48 -23.14 11.07
C GLN A 120 0.49 -22.70 12.14
N VAL A 121 -0.80 -23.01 11.95
CA VAL A 121 -1.88 -22.75 12.89
C VAL A 121 -2.41 -24.09 13.39
N ASN A 122 -2.50 -24.27 14.70
CA ASN A 122 -2.91 -25.55 15.28
C ASN A 122 -4.38 -25.86 14.99
N ASP A 123 -4.65 -27.05 14.45
CA ASP A 123 -5.99 -27.52 14.13
C ASP A 123 -6.11 -29.02 14.45
N LEU A 124 -6.90 -29.39 15.46
CA LEU A 124 -7.09 -30.78 15.87
C LEU A 124 -7.74 -31.69 14.81
N GLN A 125 -8.49 -31.11 13.87
CA GLN A 125 -9.20 -31.85 12.83
C GLN A 125 -8.41 -31.96 11.53
N ALA A 126 -7.41 -31.09 11.31
CA ALA A 126 -6.55 -31.12 10.12
C ALA A 126 -5.52 -32.26 10.17
N ARG A 127 -5.06 -32.70 9.00
CA ARG A 127 -4.01 -33.72 8.92
C ARG A 127 -2.70 -33.17 9.49
N GLY A 128 -2.11 -33.92 10.42
CA GLY A 128 -0.89 -33.49 11.10
C GLY A 128 -1.12 -32.47 12.22
N PHE A 129 -2.38 -32.21 12.59
CA PHE A 129 -2.79 -31.32 13.67
C PHE A 129 -2.49 -29.82 13.46
N TYR A 130 -2.27 -29.39 12.22
CA TYR A 130 -2.09 -27.98 11.86
C TYR A 130 -2.61 -27.69 10.45
N GLN A 131 -2.96 -26.43 10.21
CA GLN A 131 -3.16 -25.86 8.88
C GLN A 131 -1.99 -24.93 8.54
N LEU A 132 -1.58 -24.92 7.27
CA LEU A 132 -0.48 -24.10 6.79
C LEU A 132 -0.98 -22.81 6.17
N PHE A 133 -0.54 -21.68 6.71
CA PHE A 133 -0.84 -20.34 6.23
C PHE A 133 0.42 -19.62 5.77
N SER A 134 0.25 -18.61 4.92
CA SER A 134 1.33 -17.69 4.61
C SER A 134 0.82 -16.28 4.38
N ILE A 135 1.50 -15.28 4.94
CA ILE A 135 1.32 -13.89 4.53
C ILE A 135 2.38 -13.56 3.48
N ILE A 136 1.94 -13.14 2.30
CA ILE A 136 2.80 -12.73 1.20
C ILE A 136 2.69 -11.22 0.96
N VAL A 137 3.81 -10.59 0.62
CA VAL A 137 3.87 -9.20 0.16
C VAL A 137 4.43 -9.20 -1.25
N LEU A 138 3.59 -8.84 -2.22
CA LEU A 138 3.93 -8.79 -3.64
C LEU A 138 4.20 -7.35 -4.07
N MET A 139 5.37 -7.13 -4.68
CA MET A 139 5.84 -5.83 -5.18
C MET A 139 6.53 -5.98 -6.53
N LYS A 140 6.46 -4.95 -7.38
CA LYS A 140 7.24 -4.91 -8.63
C LYS A 140 8.70 -4.50 -8.41
N ASP A 141 8.98 -3.70 -7.38
CA ASP A 141 10.33 -3.25 -7.05
C ASP A 141 11.04 -4.23 -6.11
N LYS A 142 12.10 -4.87 -6.62
CA LYS A 142 12.97 -5.79 -5.86
C LYS A 142 13.68 -5.10 -4.70
N TYR A 143 14.30 -3.97 -4.97
CA TYR A 143 15.21 -3.32 -4.03
C TYR A 143 14.43 -2.69 -2.89
N PHE A 144 13.31 -2.04 -3.20
CA PHE A 144 12.43 -1.49 -2.18
C PHE A 144 11.90 -2.59 -1.23
N LEU A 145 11.47 -3.73 -1.78
CA LEU A 145 10.97 -4.85 -0.98
C LEU A 145 12.06 -5.43 -0.06
N LEU A 146 13.30 -5.59 -0.55
CA LEU A 146 14.41 -6.09 0.25
C LEU A 146 14.86 -5.10 1.33
N ASN A 147 14.88 -3.80 1.03
CA ASN A 147 15.23 -2.76 2.00
C ASN A 147 14.15 -2.59 3.09
N THR A 148 12.88 -2.80 2.74
CA THR A 148 11.75 -2.73 3.69
C THR A 148 11.51 -4.06 4.42
N LYS A 149 12.24 -5.13 4.07
CA LYS A 149 12.09 -6.46 4.65
C LYS A 149 12.15 -6.48 6.19
N PRO A 150 13.10 -5.82 6.89
CA PRO A 150 13.15 -5.88 8.34
C PRO A 150 11.88 -5.35 9.00
N PHE A 151 11.35 -4.22 8.49
CA PHE A 151 10.08 -3.64 8.93
C PHE A 151 8.91 -4.59 8.68
N LEU A 152 8.78 -5.11 7.45
CA LEU A 152 7.72 -6.06 7.11
C LEU A 152 7.81 -7.30 8.00
N ALA A 153 9.03 -7.81 8.23
CA ALA A 153 9.24 -9.03 8.98
C ALA A 153 8.83 -8.91 10.46
N GLU A 154 9.06 -7.76 11.07
CA GLU A 154 8.61 -7.49 12.43
C GLU A 154 7.07 -7.52 12.53
N HIS A 155 6.38 -6.79 11.65
CA HIS A 155 4.92 -6.67 11.72
C HIS A 155 4.19 -7.94 11.28
N LEU A 156 4.66 -8.62 10.23
CA LEU A 156 4.08 -9.87 9.78
C LEU A 156 4.24 -10.98 10.82
N ARG A 157 5.35 -11.01 11.56
CA ARG A 157 5.56 -11.95 12.66
C ARG A 157 4.59 -11.69 13.82
N LYS A 158 4.32 -10.43 14.16
CA LYS A 158 3.32 -10.07 15.18
C LYS A 158 1.93 -10.57 14.77
N ILE A 159 1.49 -10.28 13.55
CA ILE A 159 0.19 -10.74 13.04
C ILE A 159 0.08 -12.27 13.05
N SER A 160 1.12 -12.99 12.59
CA SER A 160 1.08 -14.46 12.64
C SER A 160 1.06 -15.01 14.06
N ALA A 161 1.81 -14.40 14.98
CA ALA A 161 1.87 -14.81 16.38
C ALA A 161 0.51 -14.61 17.07
N ASP A 162 -0.17 -13.50 16.78
CA ASP A 162 -1.52 -13.21 17.30
C ASP A 162 -2.53 -14.26 16.79
N ILE A 163 -2.52 -14.58 15.49
CA ILE A 163 -3.36 -15.65 14.92
C ILE A 163 -3.07 -17.01 15.58
N GLN A 164 -1.79 -17.35 15.74
CA GLN A 164 -1.37 -18.61 16.37
C GLN A 164 -1.79 -18.67 17.84
N ALA A 165 -1.71 -17.55 18.58
CA ALA A 165 -2.10 -17.46 19.97
C ALA A 165 -3.62 -17.67 20.14
N SER A 166 -4.44 -17.00 19.32
CA SER A 166 -5.90 -17.18 19.34
C SER A 166 -6.30 -18.62 19.00
N ALA A 167 -5.68 -19.22 17.98
CA ALA A 167 -5.95 -20.61 17.63
C ALA A 167 -5.51 -21.61 18.70
N LYS A 168 -4.37 -21.35 19.36
CA LYS A 168 -3.88 -22.18 20.46
C LYS A 168 -4.85 -22.17 21.64
N LYS A 169 -5.40 -21.01 21.99
CA LYS A 169 -6.38 -20.85 23.07
C LYS A 169 -7.60 -21.78 22.87
N ILE A 170 -8.21 -21.75 21.68
CA ILE A 170 -9.38 -22.59 21.34
C ILE A 170 -9.03 -24.07 21.34
N ASN A 171 -7.84 -24.40 20.84
CA ASN A 171 -7.37 -25.77 20.81
C ASN A 171 -7.20 -26.32 22.24
N ASP A 172 -6.63 -25.53 23.14
CA ASP A 172 -6.44 -25.92 24.54
C ASP A 172 -7.79 -26.03 25.29
N GLU A 173 -8.75 -25.13 25.04
CA GLU A 173 -10.13 -25.25 25.53
C GLU A 173 -10.81 -26.54 25.01
N THR A 174 -10.62 -26.87 23.73
CA THR A 174 -11.20 -28.07 23.11
C THR A 174 -10.57 -29.37 23.64
N LYS A 175 -9.27 -29.36 23.98
CA LYS A 175 -8.57 -30.53 24.57
C LYS A 175 -9.07 -30.88 25.97
N GLU A 176 -9.45 -29.88 26.76
CA GLU A 176 -10.02 -30.08 28.09
C GLU A 176 -11.40 -30.79 28.01
N LEU A 177 -12.11 -30.64 26.88
CA LEU A 177 -13.51 -31.03 26.74
C LEU A 177 -13.79 -32.51 26.41
N PRO A 178 -12.89 -33.36 25.86
CA PRO A 178 -13.11 -34.80 25.99
C PRO A 178 -11.85 -35.70 26.04
N ARG A 179 -11.45 -36.09 27.26
CA ARG A 179 -10.92 -37.44 27.52
C ARG A 179 -11.93 -38.56 27.18
N GLN A 180 -13.17 -38.22 26.81
CA GLN A 180 -14.30 -39.13 26.56
C GLN A 180 -14.45 -39.62 25.11
N GLN A 181 -13.78 -39.04 24.11
CA GLN A 181 -14.01 -39.40 22.70
C GLN A 181 -13.16 -40.57 22.16
N ARG A 182 -12.20 -41.10 22.93
CA ARG A 182 -11.29 -42.16 22.47
C ARG A 182 -11.94 -43.55 22.32
N LEU A 183 -13.23 -43.72 22.65
CA LEU A 183 -13.93 -45.02 22.60
C LEU A 183 -15.01 -45.13 21.52
N SER A 184 -15.27 -44.10 20.70
CA SER A 184 -16.22 -44.20 19.58
C SER A 184 -15.49 -44.38 18.24
N SER A 185 -14.91 -45.56 18.09
CA SER A 185 -14.16 -46.04 16.92
C SER A 185 -15.05 -46.42 15.73
N ALA A 186 -16.02 -45.58 15.35
CA ALA A 186 -16.93 -45.88 14.23
C ALA A 186 -17.37 -44.68 13.36
N GLN A 187 -16.88 -43.46 13.61
CA GLN A 187 -17.03 -42.35 12.65
C GLN A 187 -15.67 -42.07 12.02
N ILE A 188 -15.41 -42.75 10.91
CA ILE A 188 -14.31 -42.43 9.99
C ILE A 188 -14.43 -40.94 9.65
N LEU A 189 -13.43 -40.17 10.10
CA LEU A 189 -13.36 -38.71 10.07
C LEU A 189 -13.61 -38.17 8.66
N VAL A 190 -14.78 -37.59 8.42
CA VAL A 190 -14.89 -36.55 7.38
C VAL A 190 -14.21 -35.31 7.95
N GLN A 191 -12.94 -35.10 7.60
CA GLN A 191 -12.22 -33.88 7.96
C GLN A 191 -12.91 -32.71 7.25
N THR A 192 -13.72 -31.95 7.99
CA THR A 192 -14.37 -30.76 7.45
C THR A 192 -13.38 -29.60 7.47
N PRO A 193 -13.16 -28.92 6.33
CA PRO A 193 -12.21 -27.81 6.27
C PRO A 193 -12.73 -26.63 7.11
N ARG A 194 -12.03 -26.26 8.19
CA ARG A 194 -12.45 -25.17 9.09
C ARG A 194 -11.98 -23.80 8.59
N SER A 195 -12.85 -22.80 8.72
CA SER A 195 -12.53 -21.41 8.38
C SER A 195 -11.53 -20.81 9.38
N LEU A 196 -10.82 -19.74 8.99
CA LEU A 196 -9.93 -19.02 9.91
C LEU A 196 -10.70 -18.46 11.13
N VAL A 197 -11.96 -18.08 10.93
CA VAL A 197 -12.87 -17.62 11.99
C VAL A 197 -13.12 -18.74 12.99
N GLU A 198 -13.40 -19.95 12.55
CA GLU A 198 -13.58 -21.12 13.44
C GLU A 198 -12.28 -21.54 14.15
N LEU A 199 -11.14 -21.38 13.48
CA LEU A 199 -9.85 -21.72 14.08
C LEU A 199 -9.45 -20.75 15.20
N THR A 200 -9.73 -19.46 15.01
CA THR A 200 -9.33 -18.40 15.93
C THR A 200 -10.43 -17.95 16.88
N GLY A 201 -11.70 -18.32 16.61
CA GLY A 201 -12.89 -17.95 17.38
C GLY A 201 -13.22 -16.46 17.33
N GLU A 202 -12.54 -15.72 16.47
CA GLU A 202 -12.67 -14.28 16.33
C GLU A 202 -13.50 -13.95 15.08
N GLU A 203 -14.75 -13.52 15.27
CA GLU A 203 -15.65 -13.15 14.16
C GLU A 203 -15.09 -12.01 13.32
N ASN A 204 -14.34 -11.10 13.95
CA ASN A 204 -13.80 -9.90 13.33
C ASN A 204 -12.35 -10.04 12.84
N ILE A 205 -11.84 -11.28 12.69
CA ILE A 205 -10.44 -11.52 12.30
C ILE A 205 -10.06 -10.84 10.97
N PHE A 206 -10.97 -10.79 9.99
CA PHE A 206 -10.72 -10.13 8.71
C PHE A 206 -10.72 -8.60 8.81
N ALA A 207 -11.48 -8.03 9.75
CA ALA A 207 -11.42 -6.60 10.05
C ALA A 207 -10.10 -6.22 10.71
N TYR A 208 -9.63 -7.06 11.63
CA TYR A 208 -8.29 -6.96 12.20
C TYR A 208 -7.21 -7.08 11.11
N LEU A 209 -7.31 -8.05 10.21
CA LEU A 209 -6.34 -8.18 9.11
C LEU A 209 -6.37 -6.99 8.15
N HIS A 210 -7.57 -6.47 7.83
CA HIS A 210 -7.72 -5.27 7.01
C HIS A 210 -6.99 -4.07 7.63
N SER A 211 -7.21 -3.80 8.92
CA SER A 211 -6.60 -2.66 9.60
C SER A 211 -5.08 -2.78 9.64
N HIS A 212 -4.56 -3.95 9.99
CA HIS A 212 -3.13 -4.22 10.05
C HIS A 212 -2.45 -4.16 8.67
N PHE A 213 -3.04 -4.77 7.63
CA PHE A 213 -2.47 -4.73 6.29
C PHE A 213 -2.52 -3.33 5.68
N SER A 214 -3.61 -2.60 5.87
CA SER A 214 -3.73 -1.20 5.43
C SER A 214 -2.71 -0.32 6.13
N TRP A 215 -2.52 -0.50 7.44
CA TRP A 215 -1.50 0.21 8.19
C TRP A 215 -0.09 -0.13 7.72
N ILE A 216 0.25 -1.40 7.45
CA ILE A 216 1.56 -1.78 6.91
C ILE A 216 1.81 -1.11 5.55
N LEU A 217 0.82 -1.08 4.66
CA LEU A 217 0.93 -0.44 3.34
C LEU A 217 1.12 1.07 3.46
N LEU A 218 0.45 1.72 4.42
CA LEU A 218 0.57 3.14 4.71
C LEU A 218 1.92 3.46 5.36
N ALA A 219 2.25 2.83 6.48
CA ALA A 219 3.49 3.05 7.22
C ALA A 219 4.71 2.72 6.35
N GLY A 220 4.65 1.62 5.60
CA GLY A 220 5.71 1.25 4.68
C GLY A 220 5.82 2.18 3.46
N SER A 221 4.81 3.01 3.16
CA SER A 221 4.93 4.12 2.21
C SER A 221 5.77 5.29 2.73
N ARG A 222 5.77 5.47 4.06
CA ARG A 222 6.49 6.53 4.77
C ARG A 222 7.85 6.05 5.30
N PHE A 223 8.22 4.79 5.03
CA PHE A 223 9.42 4.15 5.59
C PHE A 223 10.73 4.74 5.04
N LEU A 224 10.76 5.08 3.75
CA LEU A 224 11.86 5.79 3.12
C LEU A 224 11.35 7.16 2.68
N THR A 225 11.89 8.22 3.28
CA THR A 225 11.58 9.61 2.93
C THR A 225 12.81 10.26 2.32
N GLU A 226 12.64 10.86 1.14
CA GLU A 226 13.69 11.63 0.49
C GLU A 226 13.59 13.10 0.93
N HIS A 227 14.69 13.64 1.42
CA HIS A 227 14.83 15.06 1.71
C HIS A 227 15.68 15.70 0.63
N VAL A 228 15.02 16.24 -0.40
CA VAL A 228 15.71 16.99 -1.46
C VAL A 228 15.97 18.40 -0.95
N THR A 229 17.24 18.75 -0.75
CA THR A 229 17.64 20.12 -0.47
C THR A 229 17.81 20.85 -1.80
N PHE A 230 16.91 21.80 -2.07
CA PHE A 230 17.17 22.79 -3.11
C PHE A 230 18.24 23.75 -2.55
N GLY A 231 19.33 23.94 -3.29
CA GLY A 231 20.33 24.96 -2.94
C GLY A 231 19.71 26.35 -2.88
N ASN A 232 20.46 27.35 -2.39
CA ASN A 232 20.00 28.74 -2.36
C ASN A 232 19.62 29.17 -3.78
N LEU A 233 18.31 29.21 -4.07
CA LEU A 233 17.81 29.63 -5.36
C LEU A 233 18.06 31.14 -5.47
N PRO A 234 18.88 31.62 -6.43
CA PRO A 234 19.27 33.03 -6.53
C PRO A 234 18.10 34.01 -6.69
N TRP A 235 16.93 33.51 -7.06
CA TRP A 235 15.71 34.28 -7.32
C TRP A 235 14.70 34.24 -6.17
N LEU A 236 14.95 33.51 -5.07
CA LEU A 236 14.11 33.68 -3.89
C LEU A 236 14.53 34.99 -3.21
N PRO A 237 13.60 35.93 -2.98
CA PRO A 237 13.92 37.12 -2.21
C PRO A 237 14.47 36.68 -0.85
N PRO A 238 15.47 37.39 -0.29
CA PRO A 238 15.89 37.18 1.09
C PRO A 238 14.64 37.14 1.96
N GLN A 239 14.47 36.05 2.73
CA GLN A 239 13.38 35.92 3.68
C GLN A 239 13.53 37.05 4.70
N SER A 240 12.85 38.18 4.45
CA SER A 240 12.93 39.40 5.27
C SER A 240 12.07 39.31 6.53
N SER A 241 11.43 38.18 6.77
CA SER A 241 10.66 37.91 7.98
C SER A 241 11.35 36.87 8.84
N ASP A 242 11.60 37.20 10.11
CA ASP A 242 12.01 36.31 11.22
C ASP A 242 11.02 35.15 11.52
N ARG A 243 10.10 34.85 10.60
CA ARG A 243 9.17 33.73 10.70
C ARG A 243 9.35 32.84 9.47
N PRO A 244 9.69 31.56 9.64
CA PRO A 244 9.64 30.63 8.53
C PRO A 244 8.18 30.57 8.04
N PRO A 245 7.91 30.61 6.72
CA PRO A 245 6.56 30.49 6.22
C PRO A 245 5.97 29.14 6.67
N GLN A 246 4.76 29.16 7.22
CA GLN A 246 4.07 27.98 7.74
C GLN A 246 3.70 26.94 6.67
N GLN A 247 3.92 27.25 5.38
CA GLN A 247 3.66 26.32 4.29
C GLN A 247 4.95 26.02 3.53
N ARG A 248 5.36 24.76 3.65
CA ARG A 248 6.35 24.12 2.78
C ARG A 248 5.83 24.25 1.34
N LEU A 249 6.42 25.17 0.57
CA LEU A 249 6.09 25.40 -0.85
C LEU A 249 6.28 24.09 -1.61
N THR A 250 5.17 23.39 -1.87
CA THR A 250 5.11 22.32 -2.86
C THR A 250 4.85 23.01 -4.20
N TYR A 251 5.88 23.09 -5.02
CA TYR A 251 5.76 23.67 -6.35
C TYR A 251 5.06 22.65 -7.25
N ASN A 252 3.78 22.89 -7.56
CA ASN A 252 3.12 22.21 -8.68
C ASN A 252 3.77 22.72 -9.98
N ILE A 253 4.29 21.80 -10.79
CA ILE A 253 4.95 22.04 -12.09
C ILE A 253 3.89 22.34 -13.17
N THR A 254 3.04 23.31 -12.90
CA THR A 254 2.27 24.02 -13.92
C THR A 254 2.41 25.47 -13.51
N LEU A 255 3.18 26.25 -14.26
CA LEU A 255 3.32 27.69 -14.09
C LEU A 255 2.30 28.34 -15.04
N PRO A 256 1.05 28.61 -14.61
CA PRO A 256 0.08 29.32 -15.46
C PRO A 256 0.43 30.82 -15.50
N MET A 257 1.35 31.26 -14.64
CA MET A 257 1.78 32.64 -14.48
C MET A 257 2.67 33.14 -15.63
N ILE A 258 3.24 32.28 -16.48
CA ILE A 258 4.02 32.74 -17.64
C ILE A 258 3.11 33.06 -18.83
N GLN A 259 2.11 32.21 -19.09
CA GLN A 259 1.21 32.38 -20.25
C GLN A 259 0.34 33.64 -20.16
N LYS A 260 -0.10 34.03 -18.95
CA LYS A 260 -0.98 35.19 -18.79
C LYS A 260 -0.31 36.54 -19.07
N TYR A 261 1.03 36.60 -19.07
CA TYR A 261 1.77 37.84 -19.32
C TYR A 261 2.24 37.99 -20.77
N GLU A 262 2.38 36.89 -21.53
CA GLU A 262 2.87 36.95 -22.93
C GLU A 262 1.83 37.53 -23.90
N GLU A 263 0.54 37.33 -23.64
CA GLU A 263 -0.54 37.80 -24.54
C GLU A 263 -0.80 39.32 -24.47
N THR A 264 -0.27 40.02 -23.47
CA THR A 264 -0.61 41.44 -23.15
C THR A 264 0.54 42.44 -23.31
N ILE A 265 1.71 42.02 -23.81
CA ILE A 265 2.96 42.84 -23.78
C ILE A 265 2.91 44.07 -24.70
N ASN A 266 2.04 44.09 -25.71
CA ASN A 266 2.10 45.08 -26.81
C ASN A 266 0.83 45.95 -26.96
N ASP A 267 0.05 46.17 -25.91
CA ASP A 267 -1.11 47.08 -25.95
C ASP A 267 -0.66 48.53 -25.63
N PRO A 268 -0.60 49.44 -26.64
CA PRO A 268 -0.07 50.79 -26.46
C PRO A 268 -1.00 51.74 -25.69
N GLU A 269 -2.22 51.33 -25.35
CA GLU A 269 -3.19 52.14 -24.60
C GLU A 269 -3.15 51.90 -23.07
N ARG A 270 -2.30 51.00 -22.56
CA ARG A 270 -2.20 50.71 -21.12
C ARG A 270 -1.09 51.52 -20.43
N GLU A 271 -1.43 52.11 -19.30
CA GLU A 271 -0.54 52.94 -18.44
C GLU A 271 0.56 52.14 -17.70
N GLU A 272 0.58 50.82 -17.81
CA GLU A 272 1.48 49.94 -17.07
C GLU A 272 2.65 49.42 -17.93
N PHE A 273 3.88 49.56 -17.43
CA PHE A 273 5.08 49.08 -18.09
C PHE A 273 5.41 47.62 -17.69
N TYR A 274 5.15 46.67 -18.59
CA TYR A 274 5.43 45.24 -18.34
C TYR A 274 6.83 44.76 -18.73
N SER A 275 7.64 45.60 -19.39
CA SER A 275 9.02 45.25 -19.74
C SER A 275 9.95 46.47 -19.81
N LEU A 276 11.23 46.27 -19.52
CA LEU A 276 12.27 47.29 -19.72
C LEU A 276 12.42 47.69 -21.20
N ARG A 277 12.02 46.82 -22.15
CA ARG A 277 11.98 47.16 -23.58
C ARG A 277 10.91 48.22 -23.87
N HIS A 278 9.72 48.05 -23.31
CA HIS A 278 8.64 49.03 -23.42
C HIS A 278 9.06 50.38 -22.78
N VAL A 279 9.69 50.34 -21.60
CA VAL A 279 10.24 51.56 -20.97
C VAL A 279 11.29 52.24 -21.85
N LYS A 280 12.15 51.47 -22.53
CA LYS A 280 13.13 52.02 -23.48
C LYS A 280 12.49 52.70 -24.68
N GLU A 281 11.38 52.18 -25.19
CA GLU A 281 10.66 52.78 -26.32
C GLU A 281 9.99 54.12 -25.95
N VAL A 282 9.54 54.25 -24.70
CA VAL A 282 8.90 55.47 -24.18
C VAL A 282 9.94 56.53 -23.76
N VAL A 283 10.93 56.15 -22.95
CA VAL A 283 11.95 57.07 -22.41
C VAL A 283 13.03 57.41 -23.46
N ARG A 284 13.21 56.55 -24.46
CA ARG A 284 14.12 56.74 -25.61
C ARG A 284 15.55 57.14 -25.21
N ARG A 285 15.88 58.42 -25.34
CA ARG A 285 17.25 58.95 -25.20
C ARG A 285 17.72 58.98 -23.74
N GLU A 286 16.80 59.09 -22.80
CA GLU A 286 17.12 59.21 -21.37
C GLU A 286 17.15 57.84 -20.67
N PHE A 287 16.82 56.76 -21.38
CA PHE A 287 16.71 55.42 -20.82
C PHE A 287 18.02 54.97 -20.16
N ASP A 288 19.15 55.21 -20.83
CA ASP A 288 20.47 54.81 -20.31
C ASP A 288 20.83 55.59 -19.03
N THR A 289 20.42 56.85 -18.93
CA THR A 289 20.62 57.67 -17.72
C THR A 289 19.73 57.21 -16.58
N VAL A 290 18.45 56.88 -16.85
CA VAL A 290 17.52 56.34 -15.85
C VAL A 290 18.02 54.99 -15.32
N VAL A 291 18.48 54.11 -16.21
CA VAL A 291 19.06 52.81 -15.83
C VAL A 291 20.35 52.99 -15.03
N TYR A 292 21.22 53.93 -15.41
CA TYR A 292 22.43 54.25 -14.65
C TYR A 292 22.10 54.72 -13.23
N CYS A 293 21.15 55.65 -13.08
CA CYS A 293 20.69 56.11 -11.77
C CYS A 293 20.12 54.97 -10.93
N ALA A 294 19.29 54.10 -11.52
CA ALA A 294 18.71 52.94 -10.84
C ALA A 294 19.78 51.93 -10.37
N LEU A 295 20.76 51.62 -11.22
CA LEU A 295 21.84 50.67 -10.90
C LEU A 295 22.81 51.21 -9.85
N THR A 296 23.00 52.53 -9.81
CA THR A 296 23.90 53.20 -8.85
C THR A 296 23.22 53.61 -7.54
N GLY A 297 21.90 53.39 -7.42
CA GLY A 297 21.12 53.73 -6.23
C GLY A 297 20.82 55.23 -6.10
N ILE A 298 20.93 56.00 -7.19
CA ILE A 298 20.51 57.40 -7.22
C ILE A 298 18.98 57.44 -7.26
N LYS A 299 18.38 58.26 -6.39
CA LYS A 299 16.93 58.41 -6.32
C LYS A 299 16.40 58.97 -7.64
N VAL A 300 15.54 58.20 -8.30
CA VAL A 300 14.79 58.63 -9.49
C VAL A 300 13.42 59.12 -9.02
N GLU A 301 13.11 60.40 -9.21
CA GLU A 301 11.78 60.95 -8.96
C GLU A 301 11.02 61.03 -10.30
N ILE A 302 9.92 60.29 -10.40
CA ILE A 302 9.01 60.33 -11.55
C ILE A 302 7.88 61.31 -11.16
N ILE A 303 7.74 62.41 -11.90
CA ILE A 303 6.72 63.44 -11.68
C ILE A 303 5.53 63.17 -12.59
#